data_AF-A0A7J3G5M5-F1
#
_entry.id   AF-A0A7J3G5M5-F1
#
_cell.length_a   1.000
_cell.length_b   1.000
_cell.length_c   1.000
_cell.angle_alpha   90.00
_cell.angle_beta   90.00
_cell.angle_gamma   90.00
#
_symmetry.space_group_name_H-M   'P 1'
#
loop_
_entity.id
_entity.type
_entity.pdbx_description
1 polymer ?
#
loop_
_entity_poly.entity_id
_entity_poly.type
_entity_poly.pdbx_seq_one_letter_code
_entity_poly.pdbx_strand_id
1 'polypeptide(L)' 'MTLVGIFLSVVGGMLTAGGFWLCWDVYKTQQYEGGGAETPFPLPFFSKYLRRDAAFDLGVSMGVLGYLIGLMGAFLTCQT' A
#
# COMPACT_ATOMS: atom_id res chain seq x y z
N MET A 1 -3.28 -18.79 19.17
CA MET A 1 -2.78 -17.56 18.49
C MET A 1 -3.55 -17.23 17.21
N THR A 2 -4.63 -17.98 16.91
CA THR A 2 -5.46 -17.87 15.71
C THR A 2 -6.06 -16.48 15.50
N LEU A 3 -6.59 -15.85 16.55
CA LEU A 3 -7.16 -14.50 16.47
C LEU A 3 -6.13 -13.44 16.06
N VAL A 4 -4.90 -13.55 16.58
CA VAL A 4 -3.79 -12.66 16.21
C VAL A 4 -3.38 -12.89 14.75
N GLY A 5 -3.32 -14.16 14.33
CA GLY A 5 -3.02 -14.52 12.94
C GLY A 5 -4.06 -13.99 11.94
N ILE A 6 -5.36 -14.11 12.26
CA ILE A 6 -6.46 -13.58 11.44
C ILE A 6 -6.37 -12.05 11.37
N PHE A 7 -6.15 -11.38 12.50
CA PHE A 7 -6.01 -9.93 12.53
C PHE A 7 -4.86 -9.44 11.64
N LEU A 8 -3.68 -10.05 11.77
CA LEU A 8 -2.51 -9.70 10.95
C LEU A 8 -2.75 -10.00 9.46
N SER A 9 -3.43 -11.09 9.13
CA SER A 9 -3.82 -11.42 7.75
C SER A 9 -4.70 -10.34 7.13
N VAL A 10 -5.71 -9.88 7.88
CA VAL A 10 -6.64 -8.83 7.42
C VAL A 10 -5.92 -7.49 7.26
N VAL A 11 -5.15 -7.06 8.28
CA VAL A 11 -4.39 -5.81 8.23
C VAL A 11 -3.37 -5.82 7.09
N GLY A 12 -2.65 -6.92 6.92
CA GLY A 12 -1.70 -7.10 5.81
C GLY A 12 -2.38 -7.01 4.45
N GLY A 13 -3.55 -7.65 4.29
CA GLY A 13 -4.37 -7.56 3.07
C GLY A 13 -4.83 -6.13 2.77
N MET A 14 -5.30 -5.40 3.79
CA MET A 14 -5.74 -4.00 3.63
C MET A 14 -4.59 -3.07 3.25
N LEU A 15 -3.42 -3.23 3.88
CA LEU A 15 -2.21 -2.46 3.53
C LEU A 15 -1.75 -2.77 2.10
N THR A 16 -1.80 -4.03 1.70
CA THR A 16 -1.44 -4.46 0.35
C THR A 16 -2.35 -3.83 -0.69
N ALA A 17 -3.67 -3.95 -0.50
CA ALA A 17 -4.67 -3.36 -1.38
C ALA A 17 -4.55 -1.83 -1.44
N GLY A 18 -4.34 -1.18 -0.29
CA GLY A 18 -4.12 0.27 -0.21
C GLY A 18 -2.87 0.72 -0.97
N GLY A 19 -1.75 0.00 -0.82
CA GLY A 19 -0.52 0.27 -1.57
C GLY A 19 -0.69 0.13 -3.08
N PHE A 20 -1.33 -0.95 -3.54
CA PHE A 20 -1.65 -1.13 -4.96
C PHE A 20 -2.59 -0.07 -5.51
N TRP A 21 -3.59 0.32 -4.73
CA TRP A 21 -4.53 1.37 -5.12
C TRP A 21 -3.80 2.71 -5.31
N LEU A 22 -2.85 3.02 -4.42
CA LEU A 22 -2.03 4.22 -4.52
C LEU A 22 -1.13 4.21 -5.77
N CYS A 23 -0.46 3.09 -6.04
CA CYS A 23 0.36 2.91 -7.25
C CYS A 23 -0.49 3.08 -8.53
N TRP A 24 -1.69 2.51 -8.53
CA TRP A 24 -2.62 2.58 -9.65
C TRP A 24 -3.10 4.02 -9.91
N ASP A 25 -3.34 4.78 -8.85
CA ASP A 25 -3.80 6.17 -8.96
C ASP A 25 -2.68 7.10 -9.44
N VAL A 26 -1.45 6.90 -8.96
CA VAL A 26 -0.26 7.57 -9.51
C VAL A 26 -0.06 7.22 -10.98
N TYR A 27 -0.21 5.95 -11.36
CA TYR A 27 -0.08 5.53 -12.75
C TYR A 27 -1.13 6.18 -13.66
N LYS A 28 -2.40 6.19 -13.25
CA LYS A 28 -3.46 6.86 -14.02
C LYS A 28 -3.20 8.35 -14.18
N THR A 29 -2.89 9.04 -13.10
CA THR A 29 -2.65 10.49 -13.16
C THR A 29 -1.44 10.83 -14.05
N GLN A 30 -0.40 9.99 -14.07
CA GLN A 30 0.70 10.13 -15.03
C GLN A 30 0.23 9.96 -16.49
N GLN A 31 -0.64 8.98 -16.76
CA GLN A 31 -1.12 8.72 -18.12
C GLN A 31 -2.10 9.79 -18.64
N TYR A 32 -3.01 10.28 -17.79
CA TYR A 32 -4.10 11.17 -18.23
C TYR A 32 -3.77 12.66 -18.09
N GLU A 33 -3.08 13.07 -17.02
CA GLU A 33 -2.79 14.49 -16.76
C GLU A 33 -1.42 14.90 -17.32
N GLY A 34 -0.59 13.92 -17.66
CA GLY A 34 0.82 14.14 -17.96
C GLY A 34 1.59 14.61 -16.72
N GLY A 35 2.91 14.69 -16.85
CA GLY A 35 3.78 15.18 -15.79
C GLY A 35 4.78 14.15 -15.27
N GLY A 36 6.02 14.60 -15.07
CA GLY A 36 7.13 13.77 -14.63
C GLY A 36 7.11 13.45 -13.13
N ALA A 37 8.18 12.80 -12.68
CA ALA A 37 8.38 12.34 -11.30
C ALA A 37 8.12 13.41 -10.22
N GLU A 38 8.42 14.68 -10.51
CA GLU A 38 8.32 15.77 -9.54
C GLU A 38 6.92 16.39 -9.39
N THR A 39 5.95 15.94 -10.20
CA THR A 39 4.59 16.50 -10.11
C THR A 39 3.96 16.18 -8.74
N PRO A 40 3.30 17.17 -8.11
CA PRO A 40 2.66 16.97 -6.82
C PRO A 40 1.44 16.06 -6.97
N PHE A 41 1.40 15.00 -6.17
CA PHE A 41 0.30 14.05 -6.08
C PHE A 41 -0.44 14.22 -4.74
N PRO A 42 -1.75 14.48 -4.76
CA PRO A 42 -2.54 14.57 -3.54
C PRO A 42 -2.75 13.18 -2.95
N LEU A 43 -2.23 12.94 -1.74
CA LEU A 43 -2.55 11.72 -1.00
C LEU A 43 -3.86 11.93 -0.24
N PRO A 44 -4.87 11.05 -0.36
CA PRO A 44 -6.17 11.24 0.29
C PRO A 44 -6.10 11.27 1.83
N PHE A 45 -5.02 10.75 2.42
CA PHE A 45 -4.84 10.64 3.88
C PHE A 45 -3.87 11.66 4.47
N PHE A 46 -3.05 12.32 3.65
CA PHE A 46 -2.11 13.33 4.12
C PHE A 46 -2.54 14.68 3.55
N SER A 47 -2.71 15.69 4.41
CA SER A 47 -2.88 17.09 3.99
C SER A 47 -1.64 17.68 3.28
N LYS A 48 -0.75 16.83 2.76
CA LYS A 48 0.50 17.15 2.10
C LYS A 48 0.53 16.51 0.73
N TYR A 49 0.98 17.28 -0.24
CA TYR A 49 1.32 16.79 -1.57
C TYR A 49 2.67 16.07 -1.49
N LEU A 50 2.69 14.80 -1.88
CA LEU A 50 3.95 14.09 -2.12
C LEU A 50 4.31 14.20 -3.59
N ARG A 51 5.59 14.12 -3.93
CA ARG A 51 6.01 13.94 -5.32
C ARG A 51 5.51 12.57 -5.83
N ARG A 52 5.15 12.46 -7.11
CA ARG A 52 4.58 11.22 -7.69
C ARG A 52 5.52 10.02 -7.53
N ASP A 53 6.84 10.22 -7.65
CA ASP A 53 7.85 9.18 -7.40
C ASP A 53 7.80 8.66 -5.96
N ALA A 54 7.77 9.56 -4.99
CA ALA A 54 7.69 9.24 -3.57
C ALA A 54 6.33 8.62 -3.21
N ALA A 55 5.25 9.04 -3.86
CA ALA A 55 3.93 8.43 -3.69
C ALA A 55 3.92 7.00 -4.23
N PHE A 56 4.52 6.75 -5.41
CA PHE A 56 4.65 5.40 -5.95
C PHE A 56 5.51 4.50 -5.06
N ASP A 57 6.65 4.98 -4.58
CA ASP A 57 7.54 4.23 -3.68
C ASP A 57 6.87 3.94 -2.32
N LEU A 58 6.07 4.88 -1.82
CA LEU A 58 5.21 4.66 -0.66
C LEU A 58 4.16 3.56 -0.92
N GLY A 59 3.51 3.58 -2.08
CA GLY A 59 2.55 2.55 -2.47
C GLY A 59 3.17 1.16 -2.56
N VAL A 60 4.35 1.05 -3.17
CA VAL A 60 5.10 -0.21 -3.28
C VAL A 60 5.55 -0.71 -1.91
N SER A 61 6.13 0.16 -1.09
CA SER A 61 6.59 -0.22 0.26
C SER A 61 5.43 -0.65 1.16
N MET A 62 4.29 0.05 1.14
CA MET A 62 3.07 -0.37 1.82
C MET A 62 2.54 -1.71 1.30
N GLY A 63 2.60 -1.92 -0.02
CA GLY A 63 2.25 -3.16 -0.69
C GLY A 63 3.04 -4.37 -0.19
N VAL A 64 4.37 -4.25 -0.22
CA VAL A 64 5.29 -5.31 0.20
C VAL A 64 5.20 -5.55 1.71
N LEU A 65 5.14 -4.49 2.52
CA LEU A 65 5.00 -4.62 3.97
C LEU A 65 3.69 -5.32 4.34
N GLY A 66 2.59 -4.92 3.71
CA GLY A 66 1.28 -5.53 3.89
C GLY A 66 1.29 -7.03 3.56
N TYR A 67 1.93 -7.40 2.44
CA TYR A 67 2.04 -8.79 2.04
C TYR A 67 2.81 -9.64 3.06
N LEU A 68 3.95 -9.13 3.55
CA LEU A 68 4.76 -9.83 4.57
C LEU A 68 4.01 -9.99 5.90
N ILE A 69 3.29 -8.94 6.34
CA ILE A 69 2.45 -9.00 7.54
C ILE A 69 1.33 -10.03 7.34
N GLY A 70 0.72 -10.06 6.15
CA GLY A 70 -0.34 -11.00 5.80
C GLY A 70 0.13 -12.45 5.83
N LEU A 71 1.29 -12.74 5.25
CA LEU A 71 1.90 -14.08 5.29
C LEU A 71 2.23 -14.53 6.71
N MET A 72 2.77 -13.62 7.53
CA MET A 72 3.05 -13.90 8.94
C MET A 72 1.75 -14.19 9.72
N GLY A 73 0.69 -13.44 9.44
CA GLY A 73 -0.64 -13.70 10.01
C GLY A 73 -1.19 -15.07 9.61
N ALA A 74 -1.09 -15.43 8.33
CA ALA A 74 -1.53 -16.73 7.83
C ALA A 74 -0.75 -17.88 8.51
N PHE A 75 0.57 -17.74 8.63
CA PHE A 75 1.42 -18.71 9.32
C PHE A 75 1.00 -18.91 10.78
N LEU A 76 0.78 -17.82 11.52
CA LEU A 76 0.33 -17.87 12.92
C LEU A 76 -1.07 -18.46 13.09
N THR A 77 -1.91 -18.37 12.05
CA THR A 77 -3.25 -18.97 12.04
C THR A 77 -3.17 -20.48 11.85
N CYS A 78 -2.27 -20.95 11.00
CA CYS A 78 -2.08 -22.37 10.70
C CYS A 78 -1.31 -23.15 11.78
N GLN A 79 -0.56 -22.47 12.65
CA GLN A 79 0.20 -23.09 13.74
C GLN A 79 -0.59 -23.34 15.03
N THR A 80 -1.89 -23.03 15.06
CA THR A 80 -2.74 -23.06 16.26
C THR A 80 -3.93 -23.95 16.06
#